data_AF-A0A3A5W9S8-F1
#
_entry.id   AF-A0A3A5W9S8-F1
#
_cell.length_a   1.000
_cell.length_b   1.000
_cell.length_c   1.000
_cell.angle_alpha   90.00
_cell.angle_beta   90.00
_cell.angle_gamma   90.00
#
_symmetry.space_group_name_H-M   'P 1'
#
loop_
_entity.id
_entity.type
_entity.pdbx_description
1 polymer ?
#
loop_
_entity_poly.entity_id
_entity_poly.type
_entity_poly.pdbx_seq_one_letter_code
_entity_poly.pdbx_strand_id
1 'polypeptide(L)'
;MRRVLSLMLILVIVGQSNALPTGIDSRGDDGCLCHGGDDDSTTVTLSGLPEVYNSSIQYNITLTIDSPVETNDVQGGFRILISYGEIVGDGWQYLDNGYTHSEEINDRREWNAVWIPPQSDDELATFVIHANAVNGDGWATNDKWNSQSIAVPGPNYTGEVNTPDISNSLSNAQMAVGSIAILLLVGLTVIAIRD
;
A
#
# COMPACT_ATOMS: atom_id res chain seq x y z
N MET A 1 19.95 -7.50 -34.23
CA MET A 1 18.55 -7.03 -34.40
C MET A 1 17.47 -7.92 -33.77
N ARG A 2 17.27 -9.19 -34.19
CA ARG A 2 16.22 -10.08 -33.62
C ARG A 2 16.30 -10.26 -32.09
N ARG A 3 17.50 -10.45 -31.53
CA ARG A 3 17.73 -10.60 -30.07
C ARG A 3 17.45 -9.34 -29.27
N VAL A 4 17.80 -8.17 -29.84
CA VAL A 4 17.49 -6.85 -29.24
C VAL A 4 15.98 -6.60 -29.27
N LEU A 5 15.30 -6.96 -30.37
CA LEU A 5 13.84 -6.90 -30.46
C LEU A 5 13.16 -7.80 -29.43
N SER A 6 13.67 -9.02 -29.23
CA SER A 6 13.16 -9.94 -28.21
C SER A 6 13.38 -9.42 -26.79
N LEU A 7 14.52 -8.80 -26.51
CA LEU A 7 14.82 -8.22 -25.20
C LEU A 7 13.93 -7.00 -24.91
N MET A 8 13.73 -6.11 -25.90
CA MET A 8 12.79 -4.99 -25.76
C MET A 8 11.35 -5.47 -25.58
N LEU A 9 10.93 -6.51 -26.30
CA LEU A 9 9.58 -7.08 -26.17
C LEU A 9 9.35 -7.67 -24.77
N ILE A 10 10.34 -8.35 -24.19
CA ILE A 10 10.27 -8.87 -22.81
C ILE A 10 10.18 -7.72 -21.80
N LEU A 11 10.98 -6.66 -21.95
CA LEU A 11 10.92 -5.49 -21.05
C LEU A 11 9.56 -4.77 -21.11
N VAL A 12 8.95 -4.66 -22.29
CA VAL A 12 7.63 -4.02 -22.45
C VAL A 12 6.52 -4.79 -21.76
N ILE A 13 6.60 -6.13 -21.72
CA ILE A 13 5.59 -6.99 -21.08
C ILE A 13 5.69 -6.94 -19.55
N VAL A 14 6.90 -6.77 -19.00
CA VAL A 14 7.13 -6.73 -17.54
C VAL A 14 6.64 -5.43 -16.88
N GLY A 15 6.52 -4.34 -17.65
CA GLY A 15 6.16 -3.01 -17.13
C GLY A 15 4.68 -2.64 -17.14
N GLN A 16 3.77 -3.56 -17.45
CA GLN A 16 2.33 -3.26 -17.49
C GLN A 16 1.69 -3.50 -16.11
N SER A 17 1.52 -2.47 -15.30
CA SER A 17 0.59 -2.50 -14.17
C SER A 17 -0.82 -2.19 -14.69
N ASN A 18 -1.78 -3.05 -14.37
CA ASN A 18 -3.19 -2.77 -14.65
C ASN A 18 -3.80 -2.15 -13.39
N ALA A 19 -4.66 -1.14 -13.55
CA ALA A 19 -5.48 -0.64 -12.45
C ALA A 19 -6.34 -1.79 -11.87
N LEU A 20 -6.45 -1.82 -10.55
CA LEU A 20 -7.27 -2.78 -9.81
C LEU A 20 -8.41 -2.05 -9.09
N PRO A 21 -9.45 -1.61 -9.83
CA PRO A 21 -10.54 -0.80 -9.25
C PRO A 21 -11.41 -1.58 -8.25
N THR A 22 -11.25 -2.91 -8.18
CA THR A 22 -12.04 -3.83 -7.37
C THR A 22 -11.29 -4.29 -6.11
N GLY A 23 -10.33 -3.51 -5.62
CA GLY A 23 -9.49 -3.89 -4.48
C GLY A 23 -8.18 -4.60 -4.85
N ILE A 24 -7.25 -4.63 -3.89
CA ILE A 24 -5.93 -5.25 -4.01
C ILE A 24 -5.68 -6.27 -2.89
N ASP A 25 -5.05 -7.38 -3.27
CA ASP A 25 -4.63 -8.46 -2.37
C ASP A 25 -3.22 -8.20 -1.79
N SER A 26 -2.48 -9.26 -1.45
CA SER A 26 -1.12 -9.18 -0.90
C SER A 26 -0.12 -8.42 -1.78
N ARG A 27 -0.43 -8.15 -3.06
CA ARG A 27 0.37 -7.27 -3.92
C ARG A 27 0.46 -5.82 -3.42
N GLY A 28 -0.45 -5.39 -2.55
CA GLY A 28 -0.44 -4.07 -1.93
C GLY A 28 0.25 -4.00 -0.58
N ASP A 29 0.79 -5.11 -0.05
CA ASP A 29 1.34 -5.20 1.31
C ASP A 29 2.60 -4.36 1.51
N ASP A 30 3.32 -4.08 0.42
CA ASP A 30 4.53 -3.24 0.38
C ASP A 30 4.23 -1.83 -0.20
N GLY A 31 2.96 -1.45 -0.28
CA GLY A 31 2.53 -0.16 -0.82
C GLY A 31 1.89 -0.20 -2.20
N CYS A 32 1.52 0.98 -2.70
CA CYS A 32 0.79 1.13 -3.96
C CYS A 32 1.75 1.24 -5.15
N LEU A 33 2.71 0.30 -5.27
CA LEU A 33 3.82 0.35 -6.24
C LEU A 33 3.38 0.38 -7.72
N CYS A 34 2.13 -0.01 -8.00
CA CYS A 34 1.53 0.15 -9.32
C CYS A 34 1.36 1.62 -9.74
N HIS A 35 1.39 2.55 -8.78
CA HIS A 35 1.22 4.00 -8.94
C HIS A 35 2.56 4.77 -8.79
N GLY A 36 3.70 4.07 -8.94
CA GLY A 36 5.03 4.67 -8.81
C GLY A 36 5.58 4.62 -7.38
N GLY A 37 6.52 5.53 -7.07
CA GLY A 37 7.04 5.70 -5.71
C GLY A 37 6.06 6.46 -4.81
N ASP A 38 6.25 6.34 -3.50
CA ASP A 38 5.54 7.14 -2.51
C ASP A 38 5.83 8.64 -2.68
N ASP A 39 4.87 9.47 -2.29
CA ASP A 39 4.93 10.92 -2.51
C ASP A 39 4.36 11.71 -1.32
N ASP A 40 5.20 12.55 -0.72
CA ASP A 40 4.87 13.38 0.45
C ASP A 40 3.79 14.45 0.19
N SER A 41 3.42 14.71 -1.08
CA SER A 41 2.25 15.55 -1.39
C SER A 41 0.92 14.85 -1.09
N THR A 42 0.94 13.54 -0.81
CA THR A 42 -0.23 12.77 -0.37
C THR A 42 -0.07 12.35 1.08
N THR A 43 -1.08 12.64 1.90
CA THR A 43 -1.12 12.26 3.31
C THR A 43 -2.21 11.23 3.53
N VAL A 44 -1.86 10.15 4.22
CA VAL A 44 -2.79 9.09 4.64
C VAL A 44 -3.01 9.20 6.14
N THR A 45 -4.26 9.24 6.58
CA THR A 45 -4.60 9.36 8.00
C THR A 45 -5.74 8.44 8.37
N LEU A 46 -5.50 7.55 9.34
CA LEU A 46 -6.51 6.81 10.06
C LEU A 46 -6.77 7.48 11.41
N SER A 47 -7.95 8.06 11.56
CA SER A 47 -8.39 8.74 12.77
C SER A 47 -9.42 7.91 13.55
N GLY A 48 -9.66 8.26 14.82
CA GLY A 48 -10.67 7.61 15.68
C GLY A 48 -10.14 6.46 16.55
N LEU A 49 -8.88 6.05 16.36
CA LEU A 49 -8.20 5.11 17.26
C LEU A 49 -7.89 5.77 18.62
N PRO A 50 -7.96 5.01 19.73
CA PRO A 50 -7.57 5.49 21.05
C PRO A 50 -6.05 5.44 21.24
N GLU A 51 -5.52 6.09 22.28
CA GLU A 51 -4.12 5.90 22.70
C GLU A 51 -3.89 4.51 23.34
N VAL A 52 -4.90 3.98 24.04
CA VAL A 52 -4.92 2.64 24.64
C VAL A 52 -6.31 2.04 24.37
N TYR A 53 -6.37 0.84 23.81
CA TYR A 53 -7.65 0.24 23.47
C TYR A 53 -8.31 -0.43 24.69
N ASN A 54 -9.64 -0.54 24.65
CA ASN A 54 -10.41 -1.37 25.57
C ASN A 54 -11.10 -2.47 24.78
N SER A 55 -10.84 -3.74 25.11
CA SER A 55 -11.35 -4.91 24.41
C SER A 55 -12.88 -5.03 24.39
N SER A 56 -13.59 -4.26 25.23
CA SER A 56 -15.06 -4.20 25.27
C SER A 56 -15.65 -3.01 24.50
N ILE A 57 -14.82 -2.18 23.86
CA ILE A 57 -15.23 -0.98 23.13
C ILE A 57 -14.91 -1.16 21.65
N GLN A 58 -15.82 -0.73 20.79
CA GLN A 58 -15.60 -0.61 19.36
C GLN A 58 -15.33 0.86 19.01
N TYR A 59 -14.39 1.09 18.09
CA TYR A 59 -13.95 2.44 17.73
C TYR A 59 -14.37 2.76 16.30
N ASN A 60 -15.15 3.83 16.13
CA ASN A 60 -15.40 4.38 14.80
C ASN A 60 -14.08 4.98 14.29
N ILE A 61 -13.64 4.51 13.14
CA ILE A 61 -12.42 4.96 12.49
C ILE A 61 -12.73 5.57 11.14
N THR A 62 -11.96 6.59 10.76
CA THR A 62 -12.07 7.25 9.47
C THR A 62 -10.71 7.27 8.80
N LEU A 63 -10.62 6.61 7.64
CA LEU A 63 -9.47 6.69 6.74
C LEU A 63 -9.67 7.87 5.79
N THR A 64 -8.70 8.78 5.75
CA THR A 64 -8.71 9.95 4.87
C THR A 64 -7.42 10.02 4.06
N ILE A 65 -7.55 10.35 2.78
CA ILE A 65 -6.43 10.68 1.87
C ILE A 65 -6.55 12.16 1.50
N ASP A 66 -5.54 12.95 1.87
CA ASP A 66 -5.37 14.33 1.40
C ASP A 66 -4.30 14.36 0.31
N SER A 67 -4.63 14.91 -0.86
CA SER A 67 -3.75 14.85 -2.04
C SER A 67 -4.11 15.90 -3.09
N PRO A 68 -3.12 16.48 -3.81
CA PRO A 68 -3.38 17.40 -4.92
C PRO A 68 -3.85 16.71 -6.21
N VAL A 69 -3.90 15.38 -6.25
CA VAL A 69 -4.37 14.63 -7.43
C VAL A 69 -5.81 15.00 -7.76
N GLU A 70 -6.10 15.25 -9.04
CA GLU A 70 -7.43 15.59 -9.53
C GLU A 70 -8.47 14.52 -9.13
N THR A 71 -9.68 14.96 -8.81
CA THR A 71 -10.79 14.08 -8.41
C THR A 71 -11.71 13.82 -9.59
N ASN A 72 -11.96 12.55 -9.89
CA ASN A 72 -12.87 12.08 -10.95
C ASN A 72 -13.83 11.00 -10.40
N ASP A 73 -14.41 10.16 -11.26
CA ASP A 73 -15.33 9.09 -10.84
C ASP A 73 -14.64 8.04 -9.97
N VAL A 74 -13.38 7.70 -10.27
CA VAL A 74 -12.51 6.87 -9.41
C VAL A 74 -11.46 7.78 -8.80
N GLN A 75 -11.30 7.73 -7.48
CA GLN A 75 -10.56 8.73 -6.71
C GLN A 75 -9.47 8.15 -5.81
N GLY A 76 -9.60 6.89 -5.40
CA GLY A 76 -8.59 6.27 -4.56
C GLY A 76 -8.89 4.83 -4.15
N GLY A 77 -7.95 4.27 -3.42
CA GLY A 77 -8.01 2.94 -2.86
C GLY A 77 -7.07 2.80 -1.66
N PHE A 78 -7.17 1.67 -0.98
CA PHE A 78 -6.34 1.38 0.18
C PHE A 78 -6.04 -0.11 0.33
N ARG A 79 -4.98 -0.37 1.09
CA ARG A 79 -4.59 -1.64 1.67
C ARG A 79 -4.27 -1.41 3.16
N ILE A 80 -4.93 -2.14 4.05
CA ILE A 80 -4.71 -2.06 5.49
C ILE A 80 -4.36 -3.43 6.04
N LEU A 81 -3.21 -3.51 6.71
CA LEU A 81 -2.74 -4.66 7.46
C LEU A 81 -2.86 -4.35 8.95
N ILE A 82 -3.47 -5.26 9.71
CA ILE A 82 -3.54 -5.16 11.18
C ILE A 82 -3.01 -6.43 11.83
N SER A 83 -2.31 -6.29 12.96
CA SER A 83 -1.86 -7.46 13.73
C SER A 83 -2.97 -8.07 14.60
N TYR A 84 -3.85 -7.22 15.14
CA TYR A 84 -4.90 -7.63 16.07
C TYR A 84 -6.19 -6.84 15.89
N GLY A 85 -7.30 -7.52 16.22
CA GLY A 85 -8.64 -6.99 16.05
C GLY A 85 -9.20 -7.24 14.65
N GLU A 86 -10.33 -6.62 14.38
CA GLU A 86 -11.06 -6.73 13.12
C GLU A 86 -11.55 -5.34 12.68
N ILE A 87 -11.57 -5.08 11.38
CA ILE A 87 -12.17 -3.87 10.82
C ILE A 87 -13.43 -4.23 10.07
N VAL A 88 -14.52 -3.55 10.39
CA VAL A 88 -15.81 -3.69 9.74
C VAL A 88 -16.16 -2.37 9.06
N GLY A 89 -16.11 -2.35 7.73
CA GLY A 89 -16.47 -1.19 6.91
C GLY A 89 -17.47 -1.58 5.83
N ASP A 90 -18.40 -0.68 5.50
CA ASP A 90 -19.37 -0.91 4.44
C ASP A 90 -18.70 -0.90 3.07
N GLY A 91 -18.89 -1.95 2.28
CA GLY A 91 -18.22 -2.14 0.99
C GLY A 91 -16.72 -2.47 1.06
N TRP A 92 -16.14 -2.61 2.26
CA TRP A 92 -14.74 -3.03 2.43
C TRP A 92 -14.59 -4.53 2.17
N GLN A 93 -13.44 -4.94 1.67
CA GLN A 93 -13.12 -6.34 1.38
C GLN A 93 -11.96 -6.81 2.26
N TYR A 94 -11.93 -8.12 2.55
CA TYR A 94 -10.81 -8.78 3.22
C TYR A 94 -10.19 -9.82 2.28
N LEU A 95 -8.99 -9.54 1.77
CA LEU A 95 -8.26 -10.36 0.81
C LEU A 95 -6.85 -10.61 1.34
N ASP A 96 -6.36 -11.83 1.26
CA ASP A 96 -4.98 -12.20 1.67
C ASP A 96 -4.52 -11.54 2.98
N ASN A 97 -5.29 -11.72 4.05
CA ASN A 97 -4.97 -11.20 5.38
C ASN A 97 -4.92 -9.66 5.54
N GLY A 98 -5.56 -8.90 4.66
CA GLY A 98 -5.70 -7.46 4.84
C GLY A 98 -6.97 -6.89 4.23
N TYR A 99 -7.28 -5.66 4.61
CA TYR A 99 -8.47 -4.95 4.18
C TYR A 99 -8.18 -4.09 2.95
N THR A 100 -9.13 -4.02 2.03
CA THR A 100 -9.03 -3.20 0.83
C THR A 100 -10.39 -2.63 0.44
N HIS A 101 -10.36 -1.66 -0.47
CA HIS A 101 -11.53 -1.05 -1.07
C HIS A 101 -12.21 -2.01 -2.07
N SER A 102 -13.43 -1.71 -2.49
CA SER A 102 -14.09 -2.35 -3.62
C SER A 102 -14.44 -1.31 -4.70
N GLU A 103 -14.98 -1.77 -5.83
CA GLU A 103 -15.43 -0.89 -6.91
C GLU A 103 -16.53 0.10 -6.44
N GLU A 104 -17.35 -0.30 -5.47
CA GLU A 104 -18.48 0.51 -4.96
C GLU A 104 -18.03 1.69 -4.07
N ILE A 105 -16.78 1.65 -3.59
CA ILE A 105 -16.24 2.65 -2.66
C ILE A 105 -14.93 3.26 -3.15
N ASN A 106 -14.58 3.12 -4.43
CA ASN A 106 -13.36 3.71 -5.01
C ASN A 106 -13.55 5.15 -5.51
N ASP A 107 -14.78 5.68 -5.40
CA ASP A 107 -15.23 7.01 -5.83
C ASP A 107 -15.06 8.09 -4.75
N ARG A 108 -14.21 7.84 -3.76
CA ARG A 108 -13.97 8.73 -2.62
C ARG A 108 -12.56 8.61 -2.08
N ARG A 109 -12.20 9.53 -1.19
CA ARG A 109 -10.93 9.58 -0.46
C ARG A 109 -11.12 9.58 1.06
N GLU A 110 -12.34 9.34 1.50
CA GLU A 110 -12.70 9.22 2.92
C GLU A 110 -13.61 8.00 3.11
N TRP A 111 -13.22 7.12 4.03
CA TRP A 111 -13.97 5.90 4.36
C TRP A 111 -14.17 5.79 5.86
N ASN A 112 -15.41 5.47 6.25
CA ASN A 112 -15.76 5.20 7.64
C ASN A 112 -15.83 3.69 7.88
N ALA A 113 -15.31 3.25 9.00
CA ALA A 113 -15.31 1.86 9.44
C ALA A 113 -15.39 1.78 10.97
N VAL A 114 -15.45 0.56 11.49
CA VAL A 114 -15.37 0.27 12.91
C VAL A 114 -14.20 -0.68 13.13
N TRP A 115 -13.28 -0.31 14.02
CA TRP A 115 -12.28 -1.24 14.54
C TRP A 115 -12.77 -1.88 15.83
N ILE A 116 -12.71 -3.20 15.86
CA ILE A 116 -13.02 -4.05 17.00
C ILE A 116 -11.69 -4.59 17.54
N PRO A 117 -11.21 -4.14 18.70
CA PRO A 117 -9.95 -4.61 19.28
C PRO A 117 -9.97 -6.11 19.63
N PRO A 118 -8.80 -6.75 19.81
CA PRO A 118 -8.74 -8.12 20.29
C PRO A 118 -9.34 -8.26 21.70
N GLN A 119 -9.78 -9.46 22.04
CA GLN A 119 -10.25 -9.76 23.41
C GLN A 119 -9.14 -9.66 24.46
N SER A 120 -7.89 -9.91 24.07
CA SER A 120 -6.73 -9.77 24.96
C SER A 120 -6.44 -8.31 25.26
N ASP A 121 -6.00 -8.03 26.48
CA ASP A 121 -5.73 -6.67 26.97
C ASP A 121 -4.23 -6.39 27.16
N ASP A 122 -3.39 -7.34 26.77
CA ASP A 122 -1.92 -7.33 26.87
C ASP A 122 -1.23 -7.37 25.49
N GLU A 123 -1.94 -7.08 24.41
CA GLU A 123 -1.43 -7.09 23.04
C GLU A 123 -1.13 -5.68 22.51
N LEU A 124 -0.26 -5.59 21.50
CA LEU A 124 0.00 -4.36 20.75
C LEU A 124 -0.63 -4.47 19.37
N ALA A 125 -1.79 -3.84 19.18
CA ALA A 125 -2.44 -3.77 17.87
C ALA A 125 -1.69 -2.78 16.97
N THR A 126 -1.11 -3.26 15.88
CA THR A 126 -0.41 -2.45 14.89
C THR A 126 -1.20 -2.36 13.62
N PHE A 127 -1.02 -1.24 12.91
CA PHE A 127 -1.67 -0.93 11.65
C PHE A 127 -0.61 -0.49 10.66
N VAL A 128 -0.67 -1.01 9.44
CA VAL A 128 0.04 -0.49 8.28
C VAL A 128 -1.02 -0.16 7.23
N ILE A 129 -1.10 1.09 6.83
CA ILE A 129 -2.04 1.58 5.84
C ILE A 129 -1.25 2.09 4.66
N HIS A 130 -1.54 1.57 3.48
CA HIS A 130 -1.12 2.12 2.19
C HIS A 130 -2.35 2.62 1.46
N ALA A 131 -2.33 3.85 0.96
CA ALA A 131 -3.47 4.39 0.24
C ALA A 131 -3.03 5.33 -0.88
N ASN A 132 -3.78 5.27 -1.99
CA ASN A 132 -3.51 6.03 -3.20
C ASN A 132 -4.66 6.99 -3.53
N ALA A 133 -4.30 8.19 -3.96
CA ALA A 133 -5.17 9.11 -4.68
C ALA A 133 -4.92 8.92 -6.19
N VAL A 134 -5.98 8.62 -6.93
CA VAL A 134 -5.92 8.43 -8.38
C VAL A 134 -6.71 9.51 -9.11
N ASN A 135 -6.35 9.75 -10.37
CA ASN A 135 -7.05 10.68 -11.25
C ASN A 135 -8.13 9.99 -12.11
N GLY A 136 -8.29 8.66 -12.04
CA GLY A 136 -9.33 7.92 -12.76
C GLY A 136 -9.14 7.79 -14.28
N ASP A 137 -7.95 8.11 -14.83
CA ASP A 137 -7.69 8.00 -16.28
C ASP A 137 -7.34 6.58 -16.76
N GLY A 138 -7.24 5.64 -15.81
CA GLY A 138 -6.90 4.23 -16.04
C GLY A 138 -5.39 3.95 -16.10
N TRP A 139 -4.55 4.96 -15.91
CA TRP A 139 -3.09 4.86 -15.92
C TRP A 139 -2.52 5.30 -14.58
N ALA A 140 -1.38 4.71 -14.22
CA ALA A 140 -0.63 5.10 -13.02
C ALA A 140 -0.04 6.52 -13.07
N THR A 141 -0.19 7.24 -14.18
CA THR A 141 0.50 8.52 -14.39
C THR A 141 -0.26 9.63 -13.67
N ASN A 142 0.44 10.41 -12.85
CA ASN A 142 -0.11 11.46 -11.97
C ASN A 142 -0.92 10.95 -10.78
N ASP A 143 -1.03 9.64 -10.59
CA ASP A 143 -1.48 9.08 -9.33
C ASP A 143 -0.40 9.28 -8.26
N LYS A 144 -0.85 9.33 -7.00
CA LYS A 144 0.02 9.55 -5.83
C LYS A 144 -0.42 8.64 -4.71
N TRP A 145 0.53 8.23 -3.88
CA TRP A 145 0.22 7.38 -2.73
C TRP A 145 1.21 7.62 -1.61
N ASN A 146 0.80 7.29 -0.40
CA ASN A 146 1.66 7.30 0.77
C ASN A 146 1.17 6.26 1.78
N SER A 147 1.84 6.19 2.92
CA SER A 147 1.58 5.21 3.96
C SER A 147 1.48 5.83 5.35
N GLN A 148 0.85 5.11 6.27
CA GLN A 148 0.84 5.42 7.68
C GLN A 148 1.02 4.14 8.49
N SER A 149 1.83 4.20 9.55
CA SER A 149 1.92 3.12 10.54
C SER A 149 1.52 3.60 11.93
N ILE A 150 0.77 2.78 12.65
CA ILE A 150 0.21 3.10 13.97
C ILE A 150 0.37 1.87 14.89
N ALA A 151 0.48 2.12 16.19
CA ALA A 151 0.47 1.09 17.23
C ALA A 151 -0.42 1.55 18.38
N VAL A 152 -1.34 0.68 18.81
CA VAL A 152 -2.31 0.92 19.88
C VAL A 152 -2.18 -0.21 20.91
N PRO A 153 -1.58 0.04 22.08
CA PRO A 153 -1.43 -0.97 23.13
C PRO A 153 -2.74 -1.27 23.85
N GLY A 154 -2.86 -2.49 24.36
CA GLY A 154 -3.82 -2.85 25.40
C GLY A 154 -3.38 -2.32 26.78
N PRO A 155 -4.30 -2.21 27.74
CA PRO A 155 -4.02 -1.60 29.05
C PRO A 155 -2.99 -2.36 29.89
N ASN A 156 -2.79 -3.66 29.62
CA ASN A 156 -1.81 -4.52 30.28
C ASN A 156 -0.57 -4.82 29.41
N TYR A 157 -0.44 -4.18 28.24
CA TYR A 157 0.75 -4.34 27.41
C TYR A 157 1.98 -3.76 28.14
N THR A 158 3.02 -4.57 28.29
CA THR A 158 4.25 -4.19 29.04
C THR A 158 5.48 -3.98 28.15
N GLY A 159 5.35 -4.21 26.84
CA GLY A 159 6.43 -4.02 25.88
C GLY A 159 6.60 -2.57 25.44
N GLU A 160 7.53 -2.35 24.51
CA GLU A 160 7.72 -1.06 23.86
C GLU A 160 6.63 -0.80 22.80
N VAL A 161 6.03 0.39 22.83
CA VAL A 161 5.03 0.81 21.85
C VAL A 161 5.74 1.35 20.61
N ASN A 162 6.12 0.44 19.71
CA ASN A 162 6.77 0.76 18.45
C ASN A 162 5.79 0.56 17.27
N THR A 163 5.78 1.50 16.32
CA THR A 163 5.03 1.34 15.07
C THR A 163 5.81 0.46 14.08
N PRO A 164 5.12 -0.27 13.18
CA PRO A 164 5.79 -0.95 12.07
C PRO A 164 6.62 0.02 11.22
N ASP A 165 7.80 -0.44 10.79
CA ASP A 165 8.63 0.29 9.82
C ASP A 165 7.99 0.18 8.43
N ILE A 166 7.71 1.34 7.83
CA ILE A 166 7.14 1.49 6.48
C ILE A 166 8.14 2.12 5.51
N SER A 167 9.40 2.29 5.93
CA SER A 167 10.43 2.84 5.05
C SER A 167 10.77 1.83 3.95
N ASN A 168 10.51 2.22 2.70
CA ASN A 168 10.93 1.48 1.51
C ASN A 168 12.43 1.64 1.22
N SER A 169 13.27 1.61 2.26
CA SER A 169 14.70 1.68 2.08
C SER A 169 15.18 0.38 1.43
N LEU A 170 15.72 0.48 0.21
CA LEU A 170 16.32 -0.67 -0.46
C LEU A 170 17.46 -1.20 0.42
N SER A 171 17.37 -2.46 0.83
CA SER A 171 18.48 -3.11 1.51
C SER A 171 19.73 -3.08 0.61
N ASN A 172 20.90 -3.06 1.24
CA ASN A 172 22.18 -3.15 0.50
C ASN A 172 22.22 -4.37 -0.45
N ALA A 173 21.54 -5.46 -0.08
CA ALA A 173 21.41 -6.65 -0.92
C ALA A 173 20.55 -6.39 -2.17
N GLN A 174 19.39 -5.74 -2.03
CA GLN A 174 18.54 -5.37 -3.16
C GLN A 174 19.24 -4.39 -4.10
N MET A 175 19.93 -3.38 -3.56
CA MET A 175 20.73 -2.46 -4.38
C MET A 175 21.85 -3.18 -5.14
N ALA A 176 22.55 -4.11 -4.47
CA ALA A 176 23.62 -4.89 -5.09
C ALA A 176 23.09 -5.79 -6.22
N VAL A 177 21.98 -6.50 -5.98
CA VAL A 177 21.32 -7.35 -6.99
C VAL A 177 20.85 -6.50 -8.17
N GLY A 178 20.19 -5.36 -7.92
CA GLY A 178 19.76 -4.43 -8.97
C GLY A 178 20.93 -3.91 -9.81
N SER A 179 22.04 -3.55 -9.16
CA SER A 179 23.26 -3.10 -9.84
C SER A 179 23.88 -4.19 -10.71
N ILE A 180 23.93 -5.44 -10.23
CA ILE A 180 24.40 -6.59 -11.01
C ILE A 180 23.49 -6.84 -12.21
N ALA A 181 22.17 -6.81 -12.02
CA ALA A 181 21.21 -7.01 -13.11
C ALA A 181 21.36 -5.94 -14.20
N ILE A 182 21.57 -4.67 -13.83
CA ILE A 182 21.82 -3.57 -14.77
C ILE A 182 23.13 -3.82 -15.53
N LEU A 183 24.22 -4.19 -14.85
CA LEU A 183 25.51 -4.48 -15.50
C LEU A 183 25.42 -5.65 -16.49
N LEU A 184 24.69 -6.71 -16.13
CA LEU A 184 24.44 -7.84 -17.02
C LEU A 184 23.62 -7.43 -18.25
N LEU A 185 22.58 -6.61 -18.06
CA LEU A 185 21.75 -6.10 -19.15
C LEU A 185 22.57 -5.24 -20.11
N VAL A 186 23.40 -4.34 -19.60
CA VAL A 186 24.32 -3.51 -20.39
C VAL A 186 25.31 -4.39 -21.15
N GLY A 187 25.92 -5.38 -20.48
CA GLY A 187 26.85 -6.32 -21.11
C GLY A 187 26.21 -7.10 -22.26
N LEU A 188 25.02 -7.66 -22.04
CA LEU A 188 24.25 -8.36 -23.08
C LEU A 188 23.90 -7.43 -24.25
N THR A 189 23.55 -6.18 -23.96
CA THR A 189 23.23 -5.18 -24.98
C THR A 189 24.45 -4.84 -25.83
N VAL A 190 25.62 -4.64 -25.22
CA VAL A 190 26.89 -4.40 -25.93
C VAL A 190 27.25 -5.57 -26.83
N ILE A 191 27.12 -6.81 -26.34
CA ILE A 191 27.38 -8.03 -27.13
C ILE A 191 26.41 -8.09 -28.31
N ALA A 192 25.11 -7.87 -28.08
CA ALA A 192 24.07 -7.95 -29.11
C ALA A 192 24.11 -6.83 -30.17
N ILE A 193 24.82 -5.73 -29.91
CA ILE A 193 25.10 -4.65 -30.88
C ILE A 193 26.37 -4.95 -31.69
N ARG A 194 27.36 -5.62 -31.08
CA ARG A 194 28.63 -5.94 -31.72
C ARG A 194 28.53 -7.13 -32.69
N ASP A 195 27.56 -8.02 -32.47
CA ASP A 195 27.18 -9.15 -33.35
C ASP A 195 26.08 -8.75 -34.36
#